data_AF-A0A968VQA6-F1
#
_entry.id   AF-A0A968VQA6-F1
#
_cell.length_a   1.000
_cell.length_b   1.000
_cell.length_c   1.000
_cell.angle_alpha   90.00
_cell.angle_beta   90.00
_cell.angle_gamma   90.00
#
_symmetry.space_group_name_H-M   'P 1'
#
loop_
_entity.id
_entity.type
_entity.pdbx_description
1 polymer ?
#
loop_
_entity_poly.entity_id
_entity_poly.type
_entity_poly.pdbx_seq_one_letter_code
_entity_poly.pdbx_strand_id
1 'polypeptide(L)'
;FNLMGVLPLAYWCLLFVDGYRHKTQGSRLPAWPFASLMMAVGAFSLLPYLALRQPVESLKEEGIPTPLPWTLRVWNSAWTGRALLVAALALLGFGITQGDWGDFVRQWQTSRFIHVMTLDFLLLSALLPSLIAEDKVGREPTGSLLSGIVNFLPLLGSLFYLASRPQIRIPESSELSGA
;
A
#
# COMPACT_ATOMS: atom_id res chain seq x y z
N PHE A 1 -6.01 17.76 1.10
CA PHE A 1 -6.43 17.22 -0.21
C PHE A 1 -5.28 16.58 -0.99
N ASN A 2 -4.15 17.24 -1.25
CA ASN A 2 -3.10 16.68 -2.12
C ASN A 2 -2.52 15.32 -1.68
N LEU A 3 -2.43 15.05 -0.37
CA LEU A 3 -2.01 13.75 0.17
C LEU A 3 -2.94 12.58 -0.23
N MET A 4 -4.19 12.86 -0.58
CA MET A 4 -5.13 11.88 -1.11
C MET A 4 -4.82 11.43 -2.53
N GLY A 5 -3.86 12.05 -3.23
CA GLY A 5 -3.28 11.47 -4.44
C GLY A 5 -2.19 10.44 -4.13
N VAL A 6 -1.41 10.68 -3.08
CA VAL A 6 -0.25 9.83 -2.71
C VAL A 6 -0.70 8.52 -2.08
N LEU A 7 -1.71 8.56 -1.20
CA LEU A 7 -2.24 7.39 -0.52
C LEU A 7 -2.77 6.31 -1.49
N PRO A 8 -3.70 6.60 -2.43
CA PRO A 8 -4.13 5.64 -3.44
C PRO A 8 -2.99 5.01 -4.23
N LEU A 9 -1.97 5.78 -4.58
CA LEU A 9 -0.81 5.24 -5.28
C LEU A 9 0.03 4.28 -4.41
N ALA A 10 0.17 4.57 -3.12
CA ALA A 10 0.79 3.64 -2.17
C ALA A 10 -0.01 2.33 -2.05
N TYR A 11 -1.35 2.44 -2.01
CA TYR A 11 -2.24 1.29 -2.03
C TYR A 11 -2.17 0.50 -3.34
N TRP A 12 -2.05 1.16 -4.48
CA TRP A 12 -1.81 0.49 -5.77
C TRP A 12 -0.55 -0.38 -5.73
N CYS A 13 0.54 0.09 -5.12
CA CYS A 13 1.79 -0.67 -4.97
C CYS A 13 1.62 -1.99 -4.18
N LEU A 14 0.67 -2.01 -3.24
CA LEU A 14 0.37 -3.16 -2.37
C LEU A 14 -0.69 -4.06 -3.01
N LEU A 15 -1.85 -3.50 -3.36
CA LEU A 15 -3.00 -4.21 -3.88
C LEU A 15 -2.75 -4.88 -5.24
N PHE A 16 -1.91 -4.31 -6.11
CA PHE A 16 -1.60 -4.97 -7.38
C PHE A 16 -0.83 -6.27 -7.16
N VAL A 17 0.12 -6.27 -6.23
CA VAL A 17 0.88 -7.48 -5.87
C VAL A 17 -0.04 -8.51 -5.22
N ASP A 18 -0.91 -8.06 -4.33
CA ASP A 18 -1.89 -8.91 -3.66
C ASP A 18 -2.92 -9.51 -4.63
N GLY A 19 -3.53 -8.69 -5.48
CA GLY A 19 -4.46 -9.14 -6.52
C GLY A 19 -3.81 -10.08 -7.53
N TYR A 20 -2.51 -9.93 -7.81
CA TYR A 20 -1.78 -10.85 -8.67
C TYR A 20 -1.56 -12.21 -7.99
N ARG A 21 -1.24 -12.24 -6.68
CA ARG A 21 -1.20 -13.49 -5.89
C ARG A 21 -2.51 -14.24 -5.96
N HIS A 22 -3.62 -13.56 -5.70
CA HIS A 22 -4.96 -14.15 -5.76
C HIS A 22 -5.32 -14.68 -7.14
N LYS A 23 -4.98 -13.95 -8.21
CA LYS A 23 -5.24 -14.38 -9.59
C LYS A 23 -4.50 -15.67 -9.93
N THR A 24 -3.25 -15.81 -9.50
CA THR A 24 -2.45 -17.01 -9.77
C THR A 24 -3.03 -18.26 -9.12
N GLN A 25 -3.63 -18.13 -7.94
CA GLN A 25 -4.19 -19.25 -7.18
C GLN A 25 -5.66 -19.57 -7.52
N GLY A 26 -6.17 -19.04 -8.63
CA GLY A 26 -7.52 -19.33 -9.12
C GLY A 26 -8.64 -18.54 -8.44
N SER A 27 -8.32 -17.65 -7.48
CA SER A 27 -9.30 -16.71 -6.93
C SER A 27 -9.63 -15.62 -7.96
N ARG A 28 -10.92 -15.44 -8.24
CA ARG A 28 -11.42 -14.54 -9.28
C ARG A 28 -11.61 -13.09 -8.81
N LEU A 29 -11.09 -12.70 -7.65
CA LEU A 29 -11.34 -11.36 -7.12
C LEU A 29 -10.24 -10.38 -7.57
N PRO A 30 -10.46 -9.55 -8.61
CA PRO A 30 -9.46 -8.58 -9.04
C PRO A 30 -9.36 -7.43 -8.03
N ALA A 31 -8.14 -7.10 -7.59
CA ALA A 31 -7.91 -5.97 -6.69
C ALA A 31 -7.98 -4.60 -7.38
N TRP A 32 -7.72 -4.57 -8.71
CA TRP A 32 -7.60 -3.33 -9.47
C TRP A 32 -8.86 -2.44 -9.48
N PRO A 33 -10.12 -2.94 -9.53
CA PRO A 33 -11.30 -2.08 -9.52
C PRO A 33 -11.44 -1.36 -8.18
N PHE A 34 -11.16 -2.08 -7.07
CA PHE A 34 -11.19 -1.52 -5.73
C PHE A 34 -10.07 -0.47 -5.54
N ALA A 35 -8.88 -0.74 -6.08
CA ALA A 35 -7.76 0.20 -6.07
C ALA A 35 -8.06 1.47 -6.90
N SER A 36 -8.74 1.36 -8.05
CA SER A 36 -9.15 2.51 -8.86
C SER A 36 -10.26 3.31 -8.19
N LEU A 37 -11.28 2.62 -7.66
CA LEU A 37 -12.45 3.24 -7.05
C LEU A 37 -12.10 3.97 -5.75
N MET A 38 -11.00 3.58 -5.09
CA MET A 38 -10.44 4.30 -3.94
C MET A 38 -10.11 5.76 -4.24
N MET A 39 -9.80 6.13 -5.49
CA MET A 39 -9.56 7.54 -5.85
C MET A 39 -10.82 8.41 -5.73
N ALA A 40 -12.01 7.81 -5.81
CA ALA A 40 -13.28 8.51 -5.73
C ALA A 40 -13.97 8.33 -4.36
N VAL A 41 -13.93 7.12 -3.81
CA VAL A 41 -14.72 6.72 -2.63
C VAL A 41 -13.84 6.43 -1.40
N GLY A 42 -12.52 6.44 -1.54
CA GLY A 42 -11.58 6.25 -0.44
C GLY A 42 -11.52 4.81 0.09
N ALA A 43 -11.28 4.68 1.39
CA ALA A 43 -11.20 3.43 2.15
C ALA A 43 -12.43 2.54 2.02
N PHE A 44 -13.61 3.12 1.79
CA PHE A 44 -14.84 2.34 1.62
C PHE A 44 -14.78 1.41 0.41
N SER A 45 -13.97 1.74 -0.59
CA SER A 45 -13.69 0.87 -1.73
C SER A 45 -12.90 -0.38 -1.33
N LEU A 46 -12.02 -0.27 -0.33
CA LEU A 46 -11.13 -1.34 0.10
C LEU A 46 -11.83 -2.37 1.00
N LEU A 47 -12.77 -1.95 1.84
CA LEU A 47 -13.41 -2.84 2.82
C LEU A 47 -14.04 -4.10 2.19
N PRO A 48 -14.82 -4.00 1.10
CA PRO A 48 -15.39 -5.19 0.45
C PRO A 48 -14.31 -6.13 -0.10
N TYR A 49 -13.22 -5.59 -0.63
CA TYR A 49 -12.10 -6.40 -1.12
C TYR A 49 -11.44 -7.18 0.01
N LEU A 50 -11.13 -6.49 1.11
CA LEU A 50 -10.49 -7.11 2.27
C LEU A 50 -11.37 -8.16 2.95
N ALA A 51 -12.69 -7.96 2.95
CA ALA A 51 -13.64 -8.91 3.53
C ALA A 51 -13.84 -10.17 2.68
N LEU A 52 -13.70 -10.07 1.35
CA LEU A 52 -13.98 -11.18 0.42
C LEU A 52 -12.73 -11.94 -0.02
N ARG A 53 -11.54 -11.34 0.07
CA ARG A 53 -10.29 -11.99 -0.32
C ARG A 53 -9.87 -13.06 0.68
N GLN A 54 -9.07 -14.02 0.22
CA GLN A 54 -8.47 -15.04 1.09
C GLN A 54 -7.31 -14.44 1.92
N PRO A 55 -7.05 -14.92 3.14
CA PRO A 55 -5.91 -14.47 3.94
C PRO A 55 -4.58 -14.77 3.25
N VAL A 56 -3.59 -13.87 3.34
CA VAL A 56 -2.28 -14.05 2.69
C VAL A 56 -1.50 -15.25 3.23
N GLU A 57 -1.77 -15.67 4.47
CA GLU A 57 -1.14 -16.83 5.10
C GLU A 57 -1.47 -18.15 4.39
N SER A 58 -2.68 -18.30 3.83
CA SER A 58 -3.03 -19.47 3.02
C SER A 58 -2.35 -19.47 1.65
N LEU A 59 -1.76 -18.35 1.24
CA LEU A 59 -1.11 -18.18 -0.07
C LEU A 59 0.42 -18.36 0.02
N LYS A 60 0.97 -18.59 1.22
CA LYS A 60 2.42 -18.62 1.48
C LYS A 60 3.14 -19.78 0.78
N GLU A 61 2.44 -20.88 0.51
CA GLU A 61 3.04 -22.12 0.01
C GLU A 61 3.45 -22.07 -1.46
N GLU A 62 2.83 -21.24 -2.29
CA GLU A 62 3.00 -21.29 -3.76
C GLU A 62 3.81 -20.11 -4.35
N GLY A 63 4.10 -19.08 -3.54
CA GLY A 63 4.91 -17.94 -3.98
C GLY A 63 4.26 -17.07 -5.07
N ILE A 64 4.97 -16.04 -5.55
CA ILE A 64 4.52 -15.20 -6.66
C ILE A 64 5.15 -15.73 -7.96
N PRO A 65 4.37 -16.05 -9.01
CA PRO A 65 4.95 -16.59 -10.24
C PRO A 65 5.83 -15.55 -10.92
N THR A 66 6.93 -16.05 -11.48
CA THR A 66 7.90 -15.28 -12.26
C THR A 66 7.88 -15.77 -13.71
N PRO A 67 8.05 -14.87 -14.71
CA PRO A 67 8.35 -13.44 -14.61
C PRO A 67 7.14 -12.56 -14.29
N LEU A 68 7.37 -11.49 -13.51
CA LEU A 68 6.35 -10.48 -13.23
C LEU A 68 5.98 -9.70 -14.52
N PRO A 69 4.69 -9.40 -14.76
CA PRO A 69 4.30 -8.52 -15.85
C PRO A 69 4.87 -7.11 -15.62
N TRP A 70 5.11 -6.39 -16.71
CA TRP A 70 5.79 -5.09 -16.68
C TRP A 70 5.11 -4.07 -15.75
N THR A 71 3.78 -4.06 -15.70
CA THR A 71 2.99 -3.20 -14.80
C THR A 71 3.31 -3.51 -13.34
N LEU A 72 3.36 -4.80 -12.97
CA LEU A 72 3.71 -5.21 -11.61
C LEU A 72 5.15 -4.83 -11.26
N ARG A 73 6.08 -4.87 -12.23
CA ARG A 73 7.48 -4.45 -12.00
C ARG A 73 7.57 -2.97 -11.65
N VAL A 74 6.77 -2.10 -12.30
CA VAL A 74 6.72 -0.67 -11.99
C VAL A 74 6.17 -0.44 -10.58
N TRP A 75 5.03 -1.07 -10.25
CA TRP A 75 4.39 -0.92 -8.94
C TRP A 75 5.16 -1.62 -7.80
N ASN A 76 5.96 -2.63 -8.12
CA ASN A 76 6.84 -3.31 -7.16
C ASN A 76 8.21 -2.62 -6.98
N SER A 77 8.51 -1.60 -7.78
CA SER A 77 9.80 -0.91 -7.74
C SER A 77 9.96 -0.07 -6.47
N ALA A 78 11.12 -0.20 -5.82
CA ALA A 78 11.50 0.64 -4.68
C ALA A 78 11.60 2.14 -5.05
N TRP A 79 11.83 2.46 -6.33
CA TRP A 79 11.82 3.84 -6.82
C TRP A 79 10.43 4.49 -6.73
N THR A 80 9.37 3.72 -7.00
CA THR A 80 7.99 4.18 -6.86
C THR A 80 7.71 4.53 -5.39
N GLY A 81 8.14 3.67 -4.47
CA GLY A 81 8.06 3.96 -3.03
C GLY A 81 8.84 5.21 -2.61
N ARG A 82 10.07 5.40 -3.11
CA ARG A 82 10.88 6.60 -2.86
C ARG A 82 10.21 7.88 -3.39
N ALA A 83 9.67 7.84 -4.60
CA ALA A 83 8.96 8.98 -5.18
C ALA A 83 7.72 9.36 -4.35
N LEU A 84 6.95 8.37 -3.90
CA LEU A 84 5.78 8.58 -3.04
C LEU A 84 6.17 9.15 -1.68
N LEU A 85 7.27 8.66 -1.08
CA LEU A 85 7.79 9.17 0.19
C LEU A 85 8.20 10.64 0.07
N VAL A 86 8.98 10.99 -0.96
CA VAL A 86 9.40 12.38 -1.21
C VAL A 86 8.19 13.29 -1.44
N ALA A 87 7.22 12.84 -2.24
CA ALA A 87 5.99 13.58 -2.49
C ALA A 87 5.19 13.80 -1.19
N ALA A 88 5.03 12.78 -0.36
CA ALA A 88 4.36 12.90 0.93
C ALA A 88 5.06 13.88 1.87
N LEU A 89 6.39 13.80 1.98
CA LEU A 89 7.18 14.72 2.82
C LEU A 89 7.08 16.16 2.33
N ALA A 90 7.16 16.39 1.01
CA ALA A 90 7.02 17.72 0.43
C ALA A 90 5.62 18.30 0.69
N LEU A 91 4.56 17.50 0.51
CA LEU A 91 3.19 17.92 0.76
C LEU A 91 2.89 18.16 2.24
N LEU A 92 3.46 17.35 3.14
CA LEU A 92 3.35 17.57 4.59
C LEU A 92 4.09 18.84 5.00
N GLY A 93 5.33 19.04 4.52
CA GLY A 93 6.09 20.26 4.77
C GLY A 93 5.37 21.51 4.27
N PHE A 94 4.79 21.44 3.07
CA PHE A 94 3.97 22.51 2.52
C PHE A 94 2.72 22.77 3.36
N GLY A 95 1.98 21.72 3.73
CA GLY A 95 0.79 21.85 4.57
C GLY A 95 1.08 22.45 5.95
N ILE A 96 2.25 22.16 6.52
CA ILE A 96 2.64 22.68 7.84
C ILE A 96 3.07 24.14 7.76
N THR A 97 3.81 24.52 6.72
CA THR A 97 4.42 25.85 6.61
C THR A 97 3.53 26.89 5.94
N GLN A 98 2.70 26.47 4.99
CA GLN A 98 1.85 27.35 4.18
C GLN A 98 0.34 27.12 4.43
N GLY A 99 -0.02 26.17 5.30
CA GLY A 99 -1.41 25.86 5.60
C GLY A 99 -2.02 26.85 6.58
N ASP A 100 -3.24 27.30 6.27
CA ASP A 100 -4.08 28.03 7.23
C ASP A 100 -4.82 27.03 8.12
N TRP A 101 -4.25 26.78 9.30
CA TRP A 101 -4.82 25.88 10.30
C TRP A 101 -6.13 26.39 10.88
N GLY A 102 -6.33 27.71 10.94
CA GLY A 102 -7.56 28.31 11.46
C GLY A 102 -8.73 28.10 10.51
N ASP A 103 -8.49 28.30 9.22
CA ASP A 103 -9.47 28.00 8.18
C ASP A 103 -9.74 26.49 8.10
N PHE A 104 -8.72 25.64 8.24
CA PHE A 104 -8.92 24.18 8.32
C PHE A 104 -9.87 23.78 9.44
N VAL A 105 -9.68 24.26 10.67
CA VAL A 105 -10.56 23.92 11.82
C VAL A 105 -11.98 24.44 11.59
N ARG A 106 -12.13 25.63 11.02
CA ARG A 106 -13.46 26.17 10.70
C ARG A 106 -14.16 25.34 9.63
N GLN A 107 -13.46 25.04 8.55
CA GLN A 107 -14.01 24.23 7.47
C GLN A 107 -14.28 22.79 7.92
N TRP A 108 -13.45 22.24 8.80
CA TRP A 108 -13.70 20.97 9.48
C TRP A 108 -15.08 21.01 10.13
N GLN A 109 -15.32 21.92 11.07
CA GLN A 109 -16.58 22.02 11.81
C GLN A 109 -17.81 22.26 10.92
N THR A 110 -17.63 22.99 9.80
CA THR A 110 -18.76 23.43 8.97
C THR A 110 -19.05 22.48 7.81
N SER A 111 -18.04 21.76 7.32
CA SER A 111 -18.13 20.93 6.12
C SER A 111 -18.07 19.44 6.45
N ARG A 112 -19.19 18.75 6.19
CA ARG A 112 -19.28 17.28 6.25
C ARG A 112 -18.29 16.61 5.29
N PHE A 113 -17.98 17.25 4.16
CA PHE A 113 -17.02 16.73 3.19
C PHE A 113 -15.62 16.61 3.77
N ILE A 114 -15.17 17.63 4.50
CA ILE A 114 -13.83 17.64 5.10
C ILE A 114 -13.73 16.61 6.22
N HIS A 115 -14.80 16.46 7.01
CA HIS A 115 -14.92 15.38 8.00
C HIS A 115 -14.70 14.01 7.36
N VAL A 116 -15.47 13.69 6.32
CA VAL A 116 -15.37 12.41 5.62
C VAL A 116 -13.97 12.23 5.02
N MET A 117 -13.42 13.26 4.38
CA MET A 117 -12.09 13.20 3.77
C MET A 117 -10.96 12.95 4.77
N THR A 118 -11.02 13.51 5.97
CA THR A 118 -9.95 13.27 6.96
C THR A 118 -10.17 11.97 7.71
N LEU A 119 -11.42 11.57 7.96
CA LEU A 119 -11.69 10.24 8.50
C LEU A 119 -11.20 9.17 7.53
N ASP A 120 -11.46 9.35 6.23
CA ASP A 120 -10.91 8.51 5.17
C ASP A 120 -9.38 8.48 5.19
N PHE A 121 -8.74 9.66 5.32
CA PHE A 121 -7.28 9.77 5.43
C PHE A 121 -6.72 8.97 6.61
N LEU A 122 -7.35 9.10 7.77
CA LEU A 122 -6.94 8.41 8.99
C LEU A 122 -7.14 6.90 8.86
N LEU A 123 -8.27 6.47 8.29
CA LEU A 123 -8.59 5.06 8.08
C LEU A 123 -7.62 4.40 7.10
N LEU A 124 -7.35 5.04 5.95
CA LEU A 124 -6.35 4.59 4.99
C LEU A 124 -4.95 4.58 5.59
N SER A 125 -4.59 5.60 6.36
CA SER A 125 -3.29 5.61 7.03
C SER A 125 -3.17 4.43 7.99
N ALA A 126 -4.18 4.20 8.83
CA ALA A 126 -4.19 3.12 9.82
C ALA A 126 -4.19 1.71 9.22
N LEU A 127 -4.73 1.55 8.00
CA LEU A 127 -4.83 0.27 7.30
C LEU A 127 -3.57 -0.08 6.50
N LEU A 128 -2.67 0.88 6.21
CA LEU A 128 -1.41 0.61 5.51
C LEU A 128 -0.48 -0.36 6.27
N PRO A 129 -0.24 -0.22 7.58
CA PRO A 129 0.59 -1.14 8.35
C PRO A 129 0.18 -2.61 8.23
N SER A 130 -1.13 -2.90 8.26
CA SER A 130 -1.61 -4.28 8.16
C SER A 130 -1.35 -4.87 6.78
N LEU A 131 -1.58 -4.10 5.71
CA LEU A 131 -1.28 -4.52 4.34
C LEU A 131 0.22 -4.70 4.09
N ILE A 132 1.06 -3.92 4.76
CA ILE A 132 2.51 -4.09 4.70
C ILE A 132 2.95 -5.34 5.44
N ALA A 133 2.34 -5.67 6.59
CA ALA A 133 2.62 -6.90 7.31
C ALA A 133 2.35 -8.12 6.41
N GLU A 134 1.28 -8.09 5.63
CA GLU A 134 0.96 -9.10 4.63
C GLU A 134 1.90 -9.07 3.42
N ASP A 135 2.31 -7.90 2.91
CA ASP A 135 3.26 -7.80 1.80
C ASP A 135 4.65 -8.36 2.15
N LYS A 136 5.04 -8.29 3.43
CA LYS A 136 6.27 -8.92 3.93
C LYS A 136 6.23 -10.44 3.82
N VAL A 137 5.04 -11.05 3.87
CA VAL A 137 4.88 -12.49 3.66
C VAL A 137 5.27 -12.80 2.21
N GLY A 138 6.33 -13.59 2.03
CA GLY A 138 6.91 -13.90 0.71
C GLY A 138 8.05 -12.99 0.26
N ARG A 139 8.58 -12.14 1.16
CA ARG A 139 9.81 -11.35 0.93
C ARG A 139 10.90 -11.72 1.93
N GLU A 140 12.14 -11.41 1.57
CA GLU A 140 13.28 -11.48 2.48
C GLU A 140 13.00 -10.71 3.79
N PRO A 141 13.39 -11.25 4.96
CA PRO A 141 13.18 -10.58 6.24
C PRO A 141 13.84 -9.20 6.22
N THR A 142 13.02 -8.17 6.37
CA THR A 142 13.50 -6.79 6.49
C THR A 142 13.90 -6.52 7.94
N GLY A 143 14.98 -5.75 8.17
CA GLY A 143 15.51 -5.49 9.51
C GLY A 143 14.46 -5.01 10.52
N SER A 144 14.55 -5.50 11.77
CA SER A 144 13.57 -5.31 12.86
C SER A 144 13.17 -3.84 13.11
N LEU A 145 14.09 -2.89 12.90
CA LEU A 145 13.85 -1.45 13.05
C LEU A 145 12.76 -0.90 12.12
N LEU A 146 12.66 -1.43 10.90
CA LEU A 146 11.66 -1.00 9.91
C LEU A 146 10.24 -1.40 10.32
N SER A 147 10.08 -2.50 11.06
CA SER A 147 8.77 -2.94 11.55
C SER A 147 8.24 -2.06 12.68
N GLY A 148 9.11 -1.50 13.53
CA GLY A 148 8.69 -0.60 14.61
C GLY A 148 8.22 0.77 14.11
N ILE A 149 8.93 1.35 13.14
CA ILE A 149 8.62 2.70 12.61
C ILE A 149 7.26 2.74 11.89
N VAL A 150 6.91 1.65 11.18
CA VAL A 150 5.62 1.50 10.48
C VAL A 150 4.44 1.63 11.44
N ASN A 151 4.55 1.12 12.67
CA ASN A 151 3.46 1.18 13.64
C ASN A 151 3.35 2.54 14.34
N PHE A 152 4.47 3.26 14.50
CA PHE A 152 4.47 4.55 15.21
C PHE A 152 3.94 5.69 14.33
N LEU A 153 4.36 5.73 13.05
CA LEU A 153 3.82 6.65 12.05
C LEU A 153 3.23 5.85 10.89
N PRO A 154 1.93 5.51 10.94
CA PRO A 154 1.31 4.59 9.98
C PRO A 154 1.44 5.03 8.53
N LEU A 155 1.41 6.35 8.26
CA LEU A 155 1.66 6.87 6.91
C LEU A 155 3.15 6.85 6.53
N LEU A 156 4.02 7.56 7.28
CA LEU A 156 5.42 7.74 6.89
C LEU A 156 6.22 6.45 6.98
N GLY A 157 6.00 5.64 8.01
CA GLY A 157 6.67 4.35 8.15
C GLY A 157 6.28 3.40 7.02
N SER A 158 5.02 3.40 6.60
CA SER A 158 4.55 2.61 5.45
C SER A 158 5.20 3.02 4.14
N LEU A 159 5.29 4.33 3.88
CA LEU A 159 6.00 4.87 2.71
C LEU A 159 7.50 4.59 2.76
N PHE A 160 8.11 4.64 3.93
CA PHE A 160 9.51 4.31 4.12
C PHE A 160 9.80 2.82 3.87
N TYR A 161 8.89 1.93 4.28
CA TYR A 161 8.94 0.52 3.90
C TYR A 161 8.85 0.35 2.38
N LEU A 162 7.90 1.00 1.71
CA LEU A 162 7.77 0.94 0.25
C LEU A 162 9.04 1.45 -0.47
N ALA A 163 9.67 2.49 0.07
CA ALA A 163 10.93 3.05 -0.46
C ALA A 163 12.12 2.09 -0.32
N SER A 164 12.09 1.22 0.70
CA SER A 164 13.15 0.26 1.03
C SER A 164 12.75 -1.20 0.72
N ARG A 165 11.69 -1.39 -0.05
CA ARG A 165 11.02 -2.69 -0.22
C ARG A 165 12.00 -3.73 -0.82
N PRO A 166 12.20 -4.89 -0.17
CA PRO A 166 13.00 -5.97 -0.71
C PRO A 166 12.37 -6.51 -2.00
N GLN A 167 13.18 -7.09 -2.88
CA GLN A 167 12.65 -7.79 -4.05
C GLN A 167 11.85 -9.03 -3.61
N ILE A 168 10.90 -9.44 -4.44
CA ILE A 168 10.13 -10.67 -4.21
C ILE A 168 11.10 -11.85 -4.28
N ARG A 169 11.02 -12.77 -3.31
CA ARG A 169 11.85 -13.97 -3.33
C ARG A 169 11.42 -14.83 -4.52
N ILE A 170 12.36 -15.08 -5.43
CA ILE A 170 12.18 -16.05 -6.51
C ILE A 170 12.44 -17.41 -5.85
N PRO A 171 11.48 -18.35 -5.82
CA PRO A 171 11.81 -19.72 -5.44
C PRO A 171 12.88 -20.17 -6.43
N GLU A 172 14.07 -20.50 -5.93
CA GLU A 172 15.09 -21.18 -6.72
C GLU A 172 14.39 -22.41 -7.31
N SER A 173 14.18 -22.40 -8.63
CA SER A 173 13.86 -23.62 -9.35
C SER A 173 14.96 -24.59 -8.98
N SER A 174 14.58 -25.60 -8.22
CA SER A 174 15.39 -26.75 -7.85
C SER A 174 16.44 -27.02 -8.92
N GLU A 175 17.69 -27.05 -8.47
CA GLU A 175 18.84 -27.67 -9.14
C GLU A 175 18.48 -29.09 -9.61
N LEU A 176 17.76 -29.19 -10.72
CA LEU A 176 17.55 -30.41 -11.48
C LEU A 176 17.96 -30.15 -12.93
N SER A 177 19.17 -29.61 -13.09
CA SER A 177 20.06 -30.09 -14.13
C SER A 177 20.84 -31.25 -13.53
N GLY A 178 20.89 -32.40 -14.22
CA GLY A 178 21.99 -33.35 -14.05
C GLY A 178 21.74 -34.54 -13.14
N ALA A 179 20.92 -35.47 -13.60
CA ALA A 179 21.16 -36.91 -13.44
C ALA A 179 20.98 -37.58 -14.79
#